data_AF-A0A1M3NL73-F1
#
_entry.id   AF-A0A1M3NL73-F1
#
_cell.length_a   1.000
_cell.length_b   1.000
_cell.length_c   1.000
_cell.angle_alpha   90.00
_cell.angle_beta   90.00
_cell.angle_gamma   90.00
#
_symmetry.space_group_name_H-M   'P 1'
#
loop_
_entity.id
_entity.type
_entity.pdbx_description
1 polymer ?
#
loop_
_entity_poly.entity_id
_entity_poly.type
_entity_poly.pdbx_seq_one_letter_code
_entity_poly.pdbx_strand_id
1 'polypeptide(L)'
;MPEAKLHKITLHLAREKAHPEGSARCGYFITAPLDADGRIDLEAWREQQPLCFVERFWDDEAPQRGRLVRRAGGPGGASWGFDYDIGTHADDEAGFRFGDHRFIKGEYVSVRDTDGDLRTFRIVAVAPA
;
A
#
# COMPACT_ATOMS: atom_id res chain seq x y z
N MET A 1 0.65 -26.24 -6.10
CA MET A 1 0.12 -25.07 -5.37
C MET A 1 1.14 -23.98 -5.55
N PRO A 2 0.83 -22.84 -6.20
CA PRO A 2 1.79 -21.74 -6.25
C PRO A 2 2.01 -21.26 -4.81
N GLU A 3 3.24 -21.36 -4.33
CA GLU A 3 3.65 -20.73 -3.08
C GLU A 3 3.47 -19.23 -3.27
N ALA A 4 2.44 -18.65 -2.67
CA ALA A 4 2.26 -17.21 -2.72
C ALA A 4 3.39 -16.56 -1.92
N LYS A 5 4.35 -16.02 -2.64
CA LYS A 5 5.52 -15.37 -2.07
C LYS A 5 5.10 -13.98 -1.62
N LEU A 6 5.45 -13.63 -0.40
CA LEU A 6 5.36 -12.26 0.07
C LEU A 6 6.33 -11.41 -0.75
N HIS A 7 5.88 -10.24 -1.16
CA HIS A 7 6.70 -9.27 -1.83
C HIS A 7 6.69 -7.98 -1.02
N LYS A 8 7.87 -7.37 -0.91
CA LYS A 8 8.06 -6.02 -0.42
C LYS A 8 7.98 -5.05 -1.60
N ILE A 9 6.88 -4.31 -1.65
CA ILE A 9 6.64 -3.22 -2.58
C ILE A 9 7.11 -1.93 -1.92
N THR A 10 7.94 -1.17 -2.63
CA THR A 10 8.36 0.17 -2.22
C THR A 10 7.71 1.22 -3.11
N LEU A 11 7.03 2.16 -2.48
CA LEU A 11 6.32 3.26 -3.12
C LEU A 11 6.96 4.56 -2.69
N HIS A 12 7.38 5.39 -3.64
CA HIS A 12 7.88 6.73 -3.38
C HIS A 12 6.88 7.76 -3.88
N LEU A 13 6.82 8.90 -3.20
CA LEU A 13 5.96 10.00 -3.59
C LEU A 13 6.32 10.46 -5.01
N ALA A 14 5.35 10.39 -5.91
CA ALA A 14 5.53 10.87 -7.28
C ALA A 14 5.50 12.40 -7.29
N ARG A 15 5.83 13.00 -8.43
CA ARG A 15 5.74 14.45 -8.60
C ARG A 15 4.33 14.95 -8.23
N GLU A 16 4.27 15.89 -7.32
CA GLU A 16 3.04 16.58 -6.91
C GLU A 16 3.29 18.08 -6.80
N LYS A 17 2.23 18.88 -6.59
CA LYS A 17 2.36 20.34 -6.56
C LYS A 17 3.35 20.83 -5.50
N ALA A 18 3.40 20.18 -4.33
CA ALA A 18 4.34 20.51 -3.27
C ALA A 18 5.74 19.93 -3.50
N HIS A 19 5.85 18.85 -4.29
CA HIS A 19 7.09 18.13 -4.57
C HIS A 19 7.26 17.91 -6.07
N PRO A 20 7.74 18.92 -6.83
CA PRO A 20 7.81 18.85 -8.29
C PRO A 20 8.73 17.74 -8.81
N GLU A 21 9.71 17.33 -8.00
CA GLU A 21 10.64 16.24 -8.31
C GLU A 21 10.18 14.88 -7.75
N GLY A 22 9.07 14.85 -7.00
CA GLY A 22 8.71 13.76 -6.11
C GLY A 22 9.61 13.73 -4.87
N SER A 23 9.43 12.71 -4.02
CA SER A 23 10.28 12.52 -2.85
C SER A 23 10.52 11.03 -2.62
N ALA A 24 11.80 10.63 -2.63
CA ALA A 24 12.21 9.28 -2.22
C ALA A 24 12.26 9.11 -0.69
N ARG A 25 12.07 10.20 0.07
CA ARG A 25 12.03 10.21 1.53
C ARG A 25 10.60 10.20 2.09
N CYS A 26 9.60 10.26 1.20
CA CYS A 26 8.19 10.16 1.52
C CYS A 26 7.59 8.99 0.73
N GLY A 27 6.95 8.05 1.40
CA GLY A 27 6.49 6.84 0.73
C GLY A 27 5.87 5.80 1.65
N TYR A 28 5.65 4.62 1.06
CA TYR A 28 5.14 3.45 1.76
C TYR A 28 5.96 2.21 1.41
N PHE A 29 6.24 1.38 2.40
CA PHE A 29 6.62 -0.01 2.20
C PHE A 29 5.41 -0.88 2.44
N ILE A 30 5.05 -1.71 1.48
CA ILE A 30 3.94 -2.65 1.60
C ILE A 30 4.51 -4.05 1.47
N THR A 31 4.14 -4.92 2.40
CA THR A 31 4.42 -6.35 2.32
C THR A 31 3.11 -7.07 2.08
N ALA A 32 2.99 -7.71 0.91
CA ALA A 32 1.79 -8.43 0.51
C ALA A 32 2.15 -9.59 -0.42
N PRO A 33 1.37 -10.69 -0.41
CA PRO A 33 1.52 -11.75 -1.40
C PRO A 33 1.04 -11.24 -2.76
N LEU A 34 1.84 -11.47 -3.80
CA LEU A 34 1.50 -11.11 -5.16
C LEU A 34 1.28 -12.37 -6.01
N ASP A 35 0.32 -12.31 -6.93
CA ASP A 35 0.08 -13.34 -7.93
C ASP A 35 1.02 -13.18 -9.14
N ALA A 36 0.91 -14.08 -10.13
CA ALA A 36 1.75 -14.08 -11.33
C ALA A 36 1.59 -12.82 -12.22
N ASP A 37 0.44 -12.13 -12.18
CA ASP A 37 0.19 -10.84 -12.85
C ASP A 37 0.68 -9.64 -12.01
N GLY A 38 1.21 -9.90 -10.80
CA GLY A 38 1.69 -8.88 -9.88
C GLY A 38 0.57 -8.13 -9.16
N ARG A 39 -0.62 -8.71 -8.99
CA ARG A 39 -1.70 -8.15 -8.16
C ARG A 39 -1.66 -8.81 -6.79
N ILE A 40 -2.33 -8.21 -5.80
CA ILE A 40 -2.39 -8.83 -4.47
C ILE A 40 -3.25 -10.09 -4.55
N ASP A 41 -2.65 -11.22 -4.20
CA ASP A 41 -3.35 -12.51 -4.14
C ASP A 41 -4.26 -12.54 -2.91
N LEU A 42 -5.57 -12.61 -3.14
CA LEU A 42 -6.58 -12.55 -2.08
C LEU A 42 -6.62 -13.80 -1.21
N GLU A 43 -6.37 -14.96 -1.82
CA GLU A 43 -6.41 -16.24 -1.13
C GLU A 43 -5.21 -16.32 -0.19
N ALA A 44 -4.03 -16.02 -0.71
CA ALA A 44 -2.79 -15.95 0.05
C ALA A 44 -2.80 -14.83 1.08
N TRP A 45 -3.33 -13.65 0.76
CA TRP A 45 -3.45 -12.56 1.74
C TRP A 45 -4.30 -12.99 2.93
N ARG A 46 -5.36 -13.78 2.72
CA ARG A 46 -6.19 -14.27 3.82
C ARG A 46 -5.45 -15.28 4.69
N GLU A 47 -4.59 -16.12 4.10
CA GLU A 47 -3.76 -17.09 4.83
C GLU A 47 -2.57 -16.42 5.54
N GLN A 48 -2.01 -15.38 4.93
CA GLN A 48 -0.80 -14.67 5.36
C GLN A 48 -1.10 -13.27 5.88
N GLN A 49 -2.35 -12.98 6.25
CA GLN A 49 -2.79 -11.70 6.80
C GLN A 49 -1.88 -11.18 7.93
N PRO A 50 -1.41 -12.00 8.90
CA PRO A 50 -0.50 -11.52 9.95
C PRO A 50 0.89 -11.10 9.45
N LEU A 51 1.28 -11.53 8.24
CA LEU A 51 2.53 -11.16 7.58
C LEU A 51 2.35 -10.00 6.59
N CYS A 52 1.12 -9.48 6.43
CA CYS A 52 0.83 -8.38 5.53
C CYS A 52 0.80 -7.06 6.31
N PHE A 53 1.78 -6.20 6.06
CA PHE A 53 1.94 -4.94 6.76
C PHE A 53 2.30 -3.82 5.80
N VAL A 54 1.96 -2.61 6.20
CA VAL A 54 2.31 -1.37 5.54
C VAL A 54 3.15 -0.52 6.50
N GLU A 55 4.12 0.19 5.99
CA GLU A 55 4.94 1.12 6.75
C GLU A 55 5.03 2.43 5.97
N ARG A 56 4.38 3.47 6.49
CA ARG A 56 4.49 4.84 5.98
C ARG A 56 5.78 5.44 6.50
N PHE A 57 6.55 6.07 5.63
CA PHE A 57 7.71 6.86 6.03
C PHE A 57 7.62 8.25 5.40
N TRP A 58 7.91 9.28 6.18
CA TRP A 58 7.88 10.67 5.74
C TRP A 58 9.06 11.40 6.34
N ASP A 59 9.69 12.30 5.57
CA ASP A 59 10.98 12.93 5.82
C ASP A 59 11.31 13.23 7.31
N ASP A 60 10.38 13.89 8.01
CA ASP A 60 10.53 14.35 9.40
C ASP A 60 9.65 13.57 10.40
N GLU A 61 8.87 12.61 9.92
CA GLU A 61 7.96 11.82 10.75
C GLU A 61 8.53 10.43 11.04
N ALA A 62 8.27 9.93 12.25
CA ALA A 62 8.59 8.55 12.58
C ALA A 62 7.81 7.60 11.65
N PRO A 63 8.44 6.52 11.17
CA PRO A 63 7.75 5.58 10.30
C PRO A 63 6.58 4.95 11.04
N GLN A 64 5.40 5.00 10.42
CA GLN A 64 4.17 4.48 10.99
C GLN A 64 3.84 3.14 10.35
N ARG A 65 3.83 2.08 11.16
CA ARG A 65 3.50 0.73 10.70
C ARG A 65 2.03 0.42 10.93
N GLY A 66 1.34 0.02 9.87
CA GLY A 66 -0.04 -0.46 9.89
C GLY A 66 -0.19 -1.87 9.30
N ARG A 67 -1.42 -2.35 9.28
CA ARG A 67 -1.83 -3.62 8.68
C ARG A 67 -2.51 -3.37 7.34
N LEU A 68 -2.22 -4.25 6.39
CA LEU A 68 -2.91 -4.23 5.11
C LEU A 68 -4.27 -4.93 5.27
N VAL A 69 -5.35 -4.17 5.24
CA VAL A 69 -6.71 -4.68 5.32
C VAL A 69 -7.40 -4.60 3.97
N ARG A 70 -8.29 -5.54 3.68
CA ARG A 70 -9.13 -5.49 2.49
C ARG A 70 -10.54 -5.11 2.88
N ARG A 71 -11.08 -4.07 2.27
CA ARG A 71 -12.51 -3.74 2.32
C ARG A 71 -13.19 -4.32 1.08
N ALA A 72 -14.13 -5.24 1.30
CA ALA A 72 -15.03 -5.70 0.25
C ALA A 72 -15.85 -4.48 -0.21
N GLY A 73 -15.54 -3.95 -1.39
CA GLY A 73 -16.13 -2.70 -1.84
C GLY A 73 -17.49 -2.90 -2.49
N GLY A 74 -18.34 -1.88 -2.35
CA GLY A 74 -19.61 -1.75 -3.06
C GLY A 74 -19.41 -1.48 -4.57
N PRO A 75 -20.26 -0.68 -5.24
CA PRO A 75 -20.34 -0.61 -6.70
C PRO A 75 -19.06 -0.16 -7.44
N GLY A 76 -17.98 0.23 -6.74
CA GLY A 76 -16.67 0.59 -7.28
C GLY A 76 -15.58 -0.49 -7.14
N GLY A 77 -15.91 -1.70 -6.66
CA GLY A 77 -14.97 -2.81 -6.51
C GLY A 77 -14.19 -2.82 -5.19
N ALA A 78 -13.48 -3.93 -4.94
CA ALA A 78 -12.71 -4.14 -3.71
C ALA A 78 -11.62 -3.07 -3.53
N SER A 79 -11.54 -2.50 -2.34
CA SER A 79 -10.52 -1.51 -1.97
C SER A 79 -9.63 -2.07 -0.88
N TRP A 80 -8.38 -1.62 -0.85
CA TRP A 80 -7.44 -1.94 0.20
C TRP A 80 -7.38 -0.76 1.16
N GLY A 81 -7.23 -1.03 2.44
CA GLY A 81 -7.11 -0.02 3.48
C GLY A 81 -5.83 -0.26 4.25
N PHE A 82 -5.30 0.81 4.82
CA PHE A 82 -4.21 0.73 5.78
C PHE A 82 -4.77 1.03 7.15
N ASP A 83 -4.70 0.02 8.01
CA ASP A 83 -5.14 0.11 9.40
C ASP A 83 -3.89 0.39 10.25
N TYR A 84 -3.63 1.66 10.55
CA TYR A 84 -2.50 2.07 11.39
C TYR A 84 -2.76 1.90 12.88
N ASP A 85 -3.99 1.52 13.24
CA ASP A 85 -4.38 1.44 14.62
C ASP A 85 -4.00 0.09 15.25
N ILE A 86 -3.08 0.17 16.21
CA ILE A 86 -2.76 -0.92 17.12
C ILE A 86 -3.19 -0.50 18.54
N GLY A 87 -4.40 0.06 18.72
CA GLY A 87 -4.99 0.27 20.05
C GLY A 87 -5.88 1.50 20.31
N THR A 88 -6.22 2.34 19.34
CA THR A 88 -7.07 3.55 19.47
C THR A 88 -8.14 3.68 18.37
N HIS A 89 -9.39 3.96 18.76
CA HIS A 89 -10.53 4.08 17.84
C HIS A 89 -10.51 5.35 16.94
N ALA A 90 -9.34 5.81 16.50
CA ALA A 90 -9.23 6.90 15.53
C ALA A 90 -9.44 6.32 14.12
N ASP A 91 -10.45 6.82 13.41
CA ASP A 91 -10.81 6.52 12.01
C ASP A 91 -9.76 7.07 11.01
N ASP A 92 -8.47 7.00 11.37
CA ASP A 92 -7.33 7.44 10.57
C ASP A 92 -7.01 6.35 9.53
N GLU A 93 -8.00 6.04 8.68
CA GLU A 93 -7.84 5.04 7.63
C GLU A 93 -7.41 5.71 6.33
N ALA A 94 -6.16 5.45 5.93
CA ALA A 94 -5.72 5.77 4.58
C ALA A 94 -6.36 4.78 3.59
N GLY A 95 -7.26 5.29 2.76
CA GLY A 95 -7.96 4.51 1.73
C GLY A 95 -7.06 4.27 0.52
N PHE A 96 -6.86 3.01 0.16
CA PHE A 96 -5.96 2.62 -0.93
C PHE A 96 -6.66 1.85 -2.05
N ARG A 97 -6.63 2.39 -3.28
CA ARG A 97 -7.24 1.72 -4.44
C ARG A 97 -6.24 0.83 -5.18
N PHE A 98 -6.00 -0.37 -4.64
CA PHE A 98 -5.19 -1.41 -5.30
C PHE A 98 -5.99 -2.54 -5.97
N GLY A 99 -7.31 -2.57 -5.85
CA GLY A 99 -8.12 -3.77 -6.16
C GLY A 99 -7.92 -4.37 -7.56
N ASP A 100 -7.51 -3.57 -8.54
CA ASP A 100 -7.20 -4.01 -9.90
C ASP A 100 -5.80 -3.59 -10.38
N HIS A 101 -5.01 -2.91 -9.53
CA HIS A 101 -3.73 -2.35 -9.94
C HIS A 101 -2.60 -3.37 -9.79
N ARG A 102 -1.73 -3.43 -10.80
CA ARG A 102 -0.55 -4.30 -10.80
C ARG A 102 0.59 -3.60 -10.10
N PHE A 103 1.23 -4.31 -9.19
CA PHE A 103 2.42 -3.89 -8.48
C PHE A 103 3.65 -4.17 -9.34
N ILE A 104 3.85 -3.32 -10.35
CA ILE A 104 5.00 -3.40 -11.24
C ILE A 104 5.86 -2.17 -11.04
N LYS A 105 7.18 -2.38 -10.99
CA LYS A 105 8.14 -1.28 -10.94
C LYS A 105 7.90 -0.30 -12.09
N GLY A 106 7.70 0.97 -11.75
CA GLY A 106 7.44 2.05 -12.69
C GLY A 106 6.00 2.53 -12.70
N GLU A 107 5.05 1.70 -12.26
CA GLU A 107 3.62 2.04 -12.20
C GLU A 107 3.32 3.07 -11.11
N TYR A 108 2.16 3.73 -11.25
CA TYR A 108 1.71 4.78 -10.36
C TYR A 108 0.41 4.38 -9.68
N VAL A 109 0.32 4.64 -8.39
CA VAL A 109 -0.87 4.35 -7.59
C VAL A 109 -1.25 5.55 -6.75
N SER A 110 -2.54 5.69 -6.51
CA SER A 110 -3.07 6.80 -5.73
C SER A 110 -3.48 6.31 -4.35
N VAL A 111 -2.96 7.00 -3.35
CA VAL A 111 -3.21 6.77 -1.93
C VAL A 111 -3.98 7.94 -1.41
N ARG A 112 -5.13 7.67 -0.80
CA ARG A 112 -5.79 8.68 -0.01
C ARG A 112 -5.19 8.64 1.37
N ASP A 113 -4.49 9.70 1.75
CA ASP A 113 -3.98 9.85 3.11
C ASP A 113 -5.15 10.19 4.06
N THR A 114 -4.87 10.26 5.36
CA THR A 114 -5.91 10.36 6.39
C THR A 114 -6.53 11.75 6.48
N ASP A 115 -5.84 12.76 5.96
CA ASP A 115 -6.39 14.09 5.67
C ASP A 115 -7.41 14.08 4.50
N GLY A 116 -7.55 12.96 3.78
CA GLY A 116 -8.43 12.82 2.63
C GLY A 116 -7.78 13.23 1.30
N ASP A 117 -6.55 13.74 1.34
CA ASP A 117 -5.76 14.09 0.16
C ASP A 117 -5.36 12.86 -0.64
N LEU A 118 -5.66 12.90 -1.95
CA LEU A 118 -5.24 11.88 -2.91
C LEU A 118 -3.85 12.22 -3.45
N ARG A 119 -2.85 11.49 -2.95
CA ARG A 119 -1.46 11.62 -3.38
C ARG A 119 -1.09 10.48 -4.33
N THR A 120 -0.29 10.78 -5.33
CA THR A 120 0.18 9.78 -6.29
C THR A 120 1.58 9.32 -5.91
N PHE A 121 1.76 8.01 -5.87
CA PHE A 121 3.02 7.36 -5.55
C PHE A 121 3.44 6.48 -6.71
N ARG A 122 4.74 6.36 -6.93
CA ARG A 122 5.31 5.48 -7.93
C ARG A 122 5.91 4.25 -7.26
N ILE A 123 5.65 3.09 -7.83
CA ILE A 123 6.28 1.85 -7.41
C ILE A 123 7.73 1.88 -7.91
N VAL A 124 8.69 1.98 -6.99
CA VAL A 124 10.11 2.08 -7.32
C VAL A 124 10.82 0.74 -7.26
N ALA A 125 10.32 -0.18 -6.45
CA ALA A 125 10.86 -1.51 -6.29
C ALA A 125 9.77 -2.50 -5.86
N VAL A 126 9.88 -3.71 -6.36
CA VAL A 126 9.12 -4.88 -5.91
C VAL A 126 10.13 -6.00 -5.79
N ALA A 127 10.32 -6.50 -4.58
CA ALA A 127 11.26 -7.57 -4.27
C ALA A 127 10.54 -8.66 -3.48
N PRO A 128 10.92 -9.94 -3.62
CA PRO A 128 10.45 -10.98 -2.70
C PRO A 128 10.89 -10.62 -1.28
N ALA A 129 9.97 -10.75 -0.31
CA ALA A 129 10.17 -10.45 1.10
C ALA A 129 10.79 -11.64 1.87
#